data_AF-A0A9X7T5W1-F1
#
_entry.id   AF-A0A9X7T5W1-F1
#
_cell.length_a   1.000
_cell.length_b   1.000
_cell.length_c   1.000
_cell.angle_alpha   90.00
_cell.angle_beta   90.00
_cell.angle_gamma   90.00
#
_symmetry.space_group_name_H-M   'P 1'
#
loop_
_entity.id
_entity.type
_entity.pdbx_description
1 polymer ?
#
loop_
_entity_poly.entity_id
_entity_poly.type
_entity_poly.pdbx_seq_one_letter_code
_entity_poly.pdbx_strand_id
1 'polypeptide(L)'
;MPKFIVEDDFWSLFPQAKIGTVICQGIDNAVRDVAFYEKLLREAEQEAHTFLDWEEFSSNPVILVWREAFQKFKTKKGARCSIEALLKRVKNGHSIGTINPLVDIYNSIYETRSDAFHLALNELAESVSRNLGGAVKVEVLDSQHKVMTILG
;
A
#
# COMPACT_ATOMS: atom_id res chain seq x y z
N MET A 1 23.14 -7.04 -10.97
CA MET A 1 22.17 -6.19 -10.25
C MET A 1 20.87 -6.96 -10.11
N PRO A 2 20.21 -6.92 -8.94
CA PRO A 2 18.92 -7.54 -8.76
C PRO A 2 17.87 -6.93 -9.69
N LYS A 3 16.94 -7.75 -10.17
CA LYS A 3 15.82 -7.33 -11.02
C LYS A 3 14.51 -7.65 -10.32
N PHE A 4 13.54 -6.76 -10.46
CA PHE A 4 12.15 -7.05 -10.13
C PHE A 4 11.40 -7.30 -11.44
N ILE A 5 10.76 -8.45 -11.53
CA ILE A 5 10.13 -8.97 -12.75
C ILE A 5 8.72 -9.41 -12.38
N VAL A 6 7.74 -8.94 -13.16
CA VAL A 6 6.35 -9.37 -13.03
C VAL A 6 6.05 -10.33 -14.18
N GLU A 7 5.78 -11.58 -13.84
CA GLU A 7 5.57 -12.66 -14.82
C GLU A 7 4.33 -12.43 -15.70
N ASP A 8 4.37 -12.98 -16.92
CA ASP A 8 3.31 -12.82 -17.92
C ASP A 8 1.94 -13.26 -17.41
N ASP A 9 1.89 -14.30 -16.59
CA ASP A 9 0.67 -14.83 -15.97
C ASP A 9 -0.10 -13.75 -15.17
N PHE A 10 0.61 -12.83 -14.49
CA PHE A 10 -0.03 -11.71 -13.79
C PHE A 10 -0.71 -10.75 -14.79
N TRP A 11 -0.01 -10.39 -15.87
CA TRP A 11 -0.50 -9.45 -16.87
C TRP A 11 -1.66 -10.04 -17.69
N SER A 12 -1.69 -11.36 -17.89
CA SER A 12 -2.83 -12.06 -18.49
C SER A 12 -4.10 -11.91 -17.65
N LEU A 13 -3.98 -11.88 -16.31
CA LEU A 13 -5.10 -11.66 -15.40
C LEU A 13 -5.47 -10.17 -15.25
N PHE A 14 -4.46 -9.29 -15.29
CA PHE A 14 -4.58 -7.86 -15.04
C PHE A 14 -3.88 -7.01 -16.11
N PRO A 15 -4.38 -7.00 -17.36
CA PRO A 15 -3.69 -6.36 -18.48
C PRO A 15 -3.57 -4.83 -18.36
N GLN A 16 -4.44 -4.22 -17.55
CA GLN A 16 -4.48 -2.77 -17.29
C GLN A 16 -3.85 -2.39 -15.94
N ALA A 17 -3.29 -3.34 -15.19
CA ALA A 17 -2.66 -3.03 -13.91
C ALA A 17 -1.44 -2.13 -14.10
N LYS A 18 -1.21 -1.28 -13.09
CA LYS A 18 0.05 -0.58 -12.89
C LYS A 18 0.61 -0.99 -11.54
N ILE A 19 1.90 -1.27 -11.49
CA ILE A 19 2.61 -1.61 -10.24
C ILE A 19 3.55 -0.47 -9.93
N GLY A 20 3.23 0.28 -8.87
CA GLY A 20 4.08 1.35 -8.36
C GLY A 20 5.11 0.77 -7.39
N THR A 21 6.37 1.12 -7.60
CA THR A 21 7.48 0.67 -6.76
C THR A 21 8.20 1.87 -6.19
N VAL A 22 8.49 1.80 -4.89
CA VAL A 22 9.33 2.77 -4.17
C VAL A 22 10.55 2.01 -3.70
N ILE A 23 11.71 2.34 -4.27
CA ILE A 23 13.00 1.70 -4.00
C ILE A 23 13.74 2.60 -3.04
N CYS A 24 14.04 2.09 -1.85
CA CYS A 24 14.66 2.86 -0.78
C CYS A 24 16.04 2.30 -0.46
N GLN A 25 17.04 3.18 -0.35
CA GLN A 25 18.42 2.81 -0.08
C GLN A 25 19.02 3.67 1.02
N GLY A 26 19.72 3.04 1.97
CA GLY A 26 20.34 3.75 3.09
C GLY A 26 19.33 4.43 4.02
N ILE A 27 18.08 3.94 4.08
CA ILE A 27 17.07 4.44 5.02
C ILE A 27 17.39 3.99 6.45
N ASP A 28 17.03 4.81 7.43
CA ASP A 28 17.03 4.43 8.84
C ASP A 28 15.61 4.02 9.28
N ASN A 29 15.39 2.72 9.43
CA ASN A 29 14.12 2.16 9.87
C ASN A 29 14.08 1.86 11.38
N ALA A 30 14.98 2.46 12.18
CA ALA A 30 14.97 2.30 13.63
C ALA A 30 13.80 3.06 14.27
N VAL A 31 13.13 2.42 15.23
CA VAL A 31 12.05 3.05 16.00
C VAL A 31 12.66 4.04 16.99
N ARG A 32 12.49 5.35 16.73
CA ARG A 32 13.00 6.43 17.58
C ARG A 32 11.90 7.32 18.15
N ASP A 33 10.94 7.70 17.31
CA ASP A 33 9.82 8.58 17.67
C ASP A 33 8.50 7.85 17.46
N VAL A 34 8.14 6.99 18.43
CA VAL A 34 6.90 6.20 18.37
C VAL A 34 5.67 7.11 18.31
N ALA A 35 5.68 8.22 19.04
CA ALA A 35 4.54 9.14 19.14
C ALA A 35 4.21 9.79 17.79
N PHE A 36 5.24 10.12 16.99
CA PHE A 36 5.04 10.61 15.62
C PHE A 36 4.29 9.58 14.75
N TYR A 37 4.74 8.32 14.74
CA TYR A 37 4.11 7.28 13.92
C TYR A 37 2.72 6.89 14.44
N GLU A 38 2.51 6.90 15.76
CA GLU A 38 1.17 6.73 16.35
C GLU A 38 0.22 7.84 15.88
N LYS A 39 0.67 9.10 15.90
CA LYS A 39 -0.14 10.22 15.41
C LYS A 39 -0.48 10.06 13.93
N LEU A 40 0.52 9.72 13.11
CA LEU A 40 0.35 9.49 11.68
C LEU A 40 -0.70 8.39 11.39
N LEU A 41 -0.66 7.29 12.15
CA LEU A 41 -1.66 6.22 12.04
C LEU A 41 -3.04 6.66 12.54
N ARG A 42 -3.14 7.49 13.58
CA ARG A 42 -4.44 8.03 14.07
C ARG A 42 -5.10 8.95 13.05
N GLU A 43 -4.33 9.75 12.34
CA GLU A 43 -4.84 10.58 11.24
C GLU A 43 -5.38 9.70 10.10
N ALA A 44 -4.64 8.65 9.72
CA ALA A 44 -5.10 7.68 8.73
C ALA A 44 -6.36 6.91 9.18
N GLU A 45 -6.50 6.60 10.46
CA GLU A 45 -7.73 6.01 11.02
C GLU A 45 -8.94 6.94 10.90
N GLN A 46 -8.75 8.24 11.16
CA GLN A 46 -9.80 9.24 11.01
C GLN A 46 -10.28 9.33 9.56
N GLU A 47 -9.35 9.30 8.59
CA GLU A 47 -9.70 9.26 7.18
C GLU A 47 -10.39 7.93 6.81
N ALA A 48 -9.92 6.80 7.36
CA ALA A 48 -10.50 5.49 7.13
C ALA A 48 -12.00 5.42 7.49
N HIS A 49 -12.47 6.20 8.49
CA HIS A 49 -13.88 6.26 8.86
C HIS A 49 -14.79 6.71 7.72
N THR A 50 -14.32 7.52 6.77
CA THR A 50 -15.08 7.95 5.59
C THR A 50 -15.45 6.79 4.65
N PHE A 51 -14.83 5.62 4.82
CA PHE A 51 -15.06 4.42 4.03
C PHE A 51 -15.91 3.37 4.78
N LEU A 52 -16.34 3.64 6.00
CA LEU A 52 -17.00 2.64 6.87
C LEU A 52 -18.54 2.69 6.82
N ASP A 53 -19.12 3.71 6.19
CA ASP A 53 -20.57 3.94 6.12
C ASP A 53 -21.35 2.89 5.31
N TRP A 54 -20.66 1.97 4.64
CA TRP A 54 -21.28 0.87 3.92
C TRP A 54 -21.80 -0.19 4.90
N GLU A 55 -23.13 -0.43 4.86
CA GLU A 55 -23.84 -1.41 5.69
C GLU A 55 -23.17 -2.79 5.60
N GLU A 56 -22.90 -3.25 4.37
CA GLU A 56 -22.09 -4.42 4.09
C GLU A 56 -20.66 -4.01 3.70
N PHE A 57 -19.68 -4.42 4.50
CA PHE A 57 -18.26 -4.10 4.26
C PHE A 57 -17.70 -4.70 2.95
N SER A 58 -18.29 -5.81 2.50
CA SER A 58 -18.09 -6.46 1.21
C SER A 58 -18.50 -5.59 0.02
N SER A 59 -19.40 -4.65 0.22
CA SER A 59 -19.94 -3.75 -0.80
C SER A 59 -19.19 -2.43 -0.89
N ASN A 60 -18.17 -2.22 -0.05
CA ASN A 60 -17.27 -1.07 -0.17
C ASN A 60 -16.50 -1.17 -1.51
N PRO A 61 -16.61 -0.18 -2.42
CA PRO A 61 -15.97 -0.21 -3.75
C PRO A 61 -14.46 -0.45 -3.71
N VAL A 62 -13.76 0.09 -2.71
CA VAL A 62 -12.32 -0.07 -2.52
C VAL A 62 -11.97 -1.52 -2.26
N ILE A 63 -12.75 -2.18 -1.40
CA ILE A 63 -12.53 -3.56 -1.00
C ILE A 63 -12.97 -4.52 -2.09
N LEU A 64 -14.03 -4.18 -2.81
CA LEU A 64 -14.57 -4.97 -3.91
C LEU A 64 -13.51 -5.20 -4.99
N VAL A 65 -12.77 -4.17 -5.41
CA VAL A 65 -11.68 -4.28 -6.41
C VAL A 65 -10.66 -5.35 -6.01
N TRP A 66 -10.24 -5.35 -4.75
CA TRP A 66 -9.27 -6.34 -4.25
C TRP A 66 -9.87 -7.74 -4.14
N ARG A 67 -11.13 -7.86 -3.70
CA ARG A 67 -11.81 -9.16 -3.62
C ARG A 67 -12.00 -9.79 -4.98
N GLU A 68 -12.42 -9.02 -5.98
CA GLU A 68 -12.53 -9.47 -7.37
C GLU A 68 -11.16 -9.87 -7.92
N ALA A 69 -10.11 -9.09 -7.65
CA ALA A 69 -8.76 -9.45 -8.05
C ALA A 69 -8.30 -10.78 -7.43
N PHE A 70 -8.53 -10.98 -6.13
CA PHE A 70 -8.11 -12.18 -5.40
C PHE A 70 -8.85 -13.45 -5.84
N GLN A 71 -10.02 -13.32 -6.49
CA GLN A 71 -10.73 -14.43 -7.12
C GLN A 71 -10.09 -14.88 -8.44
N LYS A 72 -9.29 -14.03 -9.10
CA LYS A 72 -8.66 -14.34 -10.39
C LYS A 72 -7.40 -15.19 -10.28
N PHE A 73 -6.80 -15.30 -9.10
CA PHE A 73 -5.63 -16.14 -8.85
C PHE A 73 -5.85 -17.12 -7.70
N LYS A 74 -5.09 -18.22 -7.68
CA LYS A 74 -5.21 -19.25 -6.64
C LYS A 74 -4.81 -18.67 -5.28
N THR A 75 -5.79 -18.39 -4.44
CA THR A 75 -5.59 -17.97 -3.06
C THR A 75 -6.09 -19.03 -2.09
N LYS A 76 -5.59 -19.01 -0.85
CA LYS A 76 -6.23 -19.76 0.24
C LYS A 76 -7.62 -19.17 0.47
N LYS A 77 -8.61 -20.03 0.75
CA LYS A 77 -9.98 -19.60 1.04
C LYS A 77 -9.97 -18.55 2.17
N GLY A 78 -10.53 -17.37 1.88
CA GLY A 78 -10.63 -16.27 2.84
C GLY A 78 -9.41 -15.34 2.93
N ALA A 79 -8.45 -15.41 2.00
CA ALA A 79 -7.39 -14.42 1.89
C ALA A 79 -7.99 -13.01 1.71
N ARG A 80 -7.42 -12.02 2.42
CA ARG A 80 -7.85 -10.61 2.39
C ARG A 80 -6.63 -9.73 2.15
N CYS A 81 -6.81 -8.63 1.43
CA CYS A 81 -5.78 -7.60 1.29
C CYS A 81 -5.56 -6.86 2.62
N SER A 82 -4.39 -6.24 2.77
CA SER A 82 -4.01 -5.46 3.95
C SER A 82 -5.01 -4.35 4.24
N ILE A 83 -5.46 -3.62 3.21
CA ILE A 83 -6.44 -2.53 3.33
C ILE A 83 -7.78 -3.01 3.92
N GLU A 84 -8.29 -4.19 3.50
CA GLU A 84 -9.50 -4.77 4.09
C GLU A 84 -9.29 -5.11 5.59
N ALA A 85 -8.12 -5.61 5.95
CA ALA A 85 -7.81 -5.95 7.34
C ALA A 85 -7.71 -4.71 8.23
N LEU A 86 -7.06 -3.64 7.75
CA LEU A 86 -6.91 -2.37 8.48
C LEU A 86 -8.27 -1.69 8.67
N LEU A 87 -9.06 -1.54 7.61
CA LEU A 87 -10.39 -0.94 7.70
C LEU A 87 -11.34 -1.72 8.64
N LYS A 88 -11.29 -3.06 8.62
CA LYS A 88 -12.06 -3.88 9.58
C LYS A 88 -11.63 -3.67 11.02
N ARG A 89 -10.34 -3.47 11.25
CA ARG A 89 -9.81 -3.19 12.59
C ARG A 89 -10.39 -1.88 13.12
N VAL A 90 -10.36 -0.82 12.31
CA VAL A 90 -10.94 0.50 12.62
C VAL A 90 -12.47 0.39 12.82
N LYS A 91 -13.19 -0.31 11.93
CA LYS A 91 -14.65 -0.54 12.05
C LYS A 91 -15.04 -1.21 13.38
N ASN A 92 -14.20 -2.09 13.88
CA ASN A 92 -14.43 -2.78 15.15
C ASN A 92 -13.96 -1.96 16.38
N GLY A 93 -13.63 -0.68 16.21
CA GLY A 93 -13.20 0.20 17.30
C GLY A 93 -11.79 -0.05 17.81
N HIS A 94 -10.96 -0.82 17.08
CA HIS A 94 -9.58 -1.07 17.46
C HIS A 94 -8.62 -0.14 16.73
N SER A 95 -7.66 0.40 17.47
CA SER A 95 -6.53 1.15 16.91
C SER A 95 -5.57 0.25 16.14
N ILE A 96 -5.14 0.69 14.97
CA ILE A 96 -3.90 0.32 14.30
C ILE A 96 -2.73 0.71 15.21
N GLY A 97 -1.83 -0.24 15.43
CA GLY A 97 -0.61 -0.04 16.23
C GLY A 97 0.60 0.08 15.33
N THR A 98 1.66 0.69 15.85
CA THR A 98 2.95 0.82 15.17
C THR A 98 3.63 -0.54 15.00
N ILE A 99 4.32 -0.74 13.88
CA ILE A 99 5.17 -1.92 13.64
C ILE A 99 6.62 -1.50 13.49
N ASN A 100 6.90 -0.62 12.53
CA ASN A 100 8.18 0.05 12.33
C ASN A 100 7.95 1.25 11.40
N PRO A 101 8.85 2.24 11.39
CA PRO A 101 8.66 3.50 10.66
C PRO A 101 8.21 3.35 9.21
N LEU A 102 8.86 2.47 8.42
CA LEU A 102 8.53 2.25 7.02
C LEU A 102 7.13 1.67 6.85
N VAL A 103 6.77 0.68 7.67
CA VAL A 103 5.44 0.05 7.64
C VAL A 103 4.37 1.04 8.10
N ASP A 104 4.67 1.87 9.08
CA ASP A 104 3.73 2.85 9.62
C ASP A 104 3.47 3.98 8.62
N ILE A 105 4.51 4.45 7.91
CA ILE A 105 4.38 5.39 6.78
C ILE A 105 3.58 4.77 5.64
N TYR A 106 3.87 3.52 5.27
CA TYR A 106 3.11 2.83 4.22
C TYR A 106 1.63 2.69 4.60
N ASN A 107 1.33 2.29 5.84
CA ASN A 107 -0.03 2.07 6.29
C ASN A 107 -0.80 3.38 6.54
N SER A 108 -0.10 4.51 6.74
CA SER A 108 -0.76 5.81 6.87
C SER A 108 -1.16 6.41 5.54
N ILE A 109 -0.50 6.03 4.46
CA ILE A 109 -0.82 6.49 3.11
C ILE A 109 -1.95 5.62 2.59
N TYR A 110 -3.16 6.11 2.85
CA TYR A 110 -4.38 5.49 2.43
C TYR A 110 -4.87 6.24 1.20
N GLU A 111 -4.79 5.64 0.00
CA GLU A 111 -5.39 6.27 -1.18
C GLU A 111 -6.27 5.31 -1.96
N THR A 112 -7.55 5.64 -1.98
CA THR A 112 -8.63 4.89 -2.61
C THR A 112 -9.22 5.59 -3.82
N ARG A 113 -8.49 6.56 -4.37
CA ARG A 113 -8.85 7.23 -5.60
C ARG A 113 -7.95 6.67 -6.70
N SER A 114 -8.55 5.94 -7.63
CA SER A 114 -7.88 5.41 -8.83
C SER A 114 -7.14 6.48 -9.62
N ASP A 115 -7.60 7.73 -9.53
CA ASP A 115 -7.10 8.87 -10.31
C ASP A 115 -5.84 9.50 -9.69
N ALA A 116 -5.41 8.99 -8.53
CA ALA A 116 -4.30 9.54 -7.74
C ALA A 116 -3.15 8.53 -7.55
N PHE A 117 -3.11 7.41 -8.29
CA PHE A 117 -2.04 6.40 -8.19
C PHE A 117 -0.61 6.99 -8.15
N HIS A 118 -0.31 7.94 -9.03
CA HIS A 118 1.00 8.60 -9.05
C HIS A 118 1.21 9.55 -7.87
N LEU A 119 0.15 10.17 -7.36
CA LEU A 119 0.21 11.04 -6.19
C LEU A 119 0.50 10.21 -4.94
N ALA A 120 -0.26 9.15 -4.67
CA ALA A 120 0.00 8.19 -3.59
C ALA A 120 1.44 7.68 -3.60
N LEU A 121 1.91 7.31 -4.79
CA LEU A 121 3.25 6.74 -4.97
C LEU A 121 4.35 7.76 -4.68
N ASN A 122 4.16 9.01 -5.13
CA ASN A 122 5.08 10.10 -4.84
C ASN A 122 5.02 10.53 -3.37
N GLU A 123 3.83 10.60 -2.77
CA GLU A 123 3.65 10.89 -1.35
C GLU A 123 4.36 9.85 -0.49
N LEU A 124 4.24 8.56 -0.84
CA LEU A 124 4.98 7.48 -0.18
C LEU A 124 6.49 7.67 -0.30
N ALA A 125 6.98 7.92 -1.51
CA ALA A 125 8.40 8.13 -1.74
C ALA A 125 8.95 9.33 -0.95
N GLU A 126 8.24 10.45 -0.99
CA GLU A 126 8.60 11.66 -0.27
C GLU A 126 8.52 11.48 1.24
N SER A 127 7.49 10.83 1.75
CA SER A 127 7.32 10.55 3.18
C SER A 127 8.42 9.63 3.69
N VAL A 128 8.80 8.59 2.94
CA VAL A 128 9.92 7.73 3.29
C VAL A 128 11.24 8.53 3.31
N SER A 129 11.53 9.27 2.24
CA SER A 129 12.76 10.08 2.15
C SER A 129 12.86 11.11 3.28
N ARG A 130 11.75 11.81 3.58
CA ARG A 130 11.68 12.85 4.60
C ARG A 130 11.87 12.32 6.01
N ASN A 131 11.25 11.19 6.33
CA ASN A 131 11.20 10.65 7.69
C ASN A 131 12.32 9.66 7.99
N LEU A 132 12.77 8.89 6.98
CA LEU A 132 13.76 7.82 7.16
C LEU A 132 15.11 8.14 6.48
N GLY A 133 15.20 9.26 5.76
CA GLY A 133 16.39 9.62 4.99
C GLY A 133 16.64 8.69 3.80
N GLY A 134 17.92 8.56 3.43
CA GLY A 134 18.33 7.71 2.32
C GLY A 134 17.96 8.24 0.93
N ALA A 135 18.28 7.45 -0.09
CA ALA A 135 17.86 7.71 -1.46
C ALA A 135 16.56 6.94 -1.74
N VAL A 136 15.62 7.61 -2.40
CA VAL A 136 14.36 6.99 -2.83
C VAL A 136 14.18 7.18 -4.33
N LYS A 137 13.80 6.11 -5.02
CA LYS A 137 13.47 6.11 -6.45
C LYS A 137 12.11 5.49 -6.67
N VAL A 138 11.30 6.13 -7.52
CA VAL A 138 10.01 5.62 -7.94
C VAL A 138 10.11 5.02 -9.35
N GLU A 139 9.55 3.83 -9.54
CA GLU A 139 9.34 3.24 -10.86
C GLU A 139 7.93 2.65 -10.97
N VAL A 140 7.35 2.68 -12.18
CA VAL A 140 6.03 2.13 -12.47
C VAL A 140 6.17 1.09 -13.56
N LEU A 141 5.64 -0.10 -13.30
CA LEU A 141 5.58 -1.20 -14.26
C LEU A 141 4.16 -1.35 -14.81
N ASP A 142 4.08 -1.77 -16.06
CA ASP A 142 2.83 -2.11 -16.76
C ASP A 142 3.05 -3.32 -17.68
N SER A 143 2.00 -3.71 -18.42
CA SER A 143 2.05 -4.86 -19.33
C SER A 143 3.02 -4.68 -20.52
N GLN A 144 3.55 -3.48 -20.75
CA GLN A 144 4.60 -3.21 -21.76
C GLN A 144 5.99 -3.09 -21.11
N HIS A 145 6.07 -2.69 -19.84
CA HIS A 145 7.29 -2.49 -19.07
C HIS A 145 7.31 -3.39 -17.81
N LYS A 146 7.56 -4.69 -18.02
CA LYS A 146 7.39 -5.76 -17.00
C LYS A 146 8.60 -6.00 -16.10
N VAL A 147 9.71 -5.30 -16.35
CA VAL A 147 11.00 -5.52 -15.69
C VAL A 147 11.63 -4.20 -15.29
N MET A 148 12.16 -4.15 -14.08
CA MET A 148 13.00 -3.07 -13.60
C MET A 148 14.30 -3.60 -12.98
N THR A 149 15.34 -2.75 -12.98
CA THR A 149 16.60 -3.04 -12.29
C THR A 149 16.61 -2.31 -10.96
N ILE A 150 16.77 -3.06 -9.87
CA ILE A 150 16.96 -2.47 -8.56
C ILE A 150 18.44 -2.06 -8.49
N LEU A 151 18.68 -0.76 -8.66
CA LEU A 151 20.00 -0.19 -8.44
C LEU A 151 20.32 -0.31 -6.95
N GLY A 152 21.52 -0.81 -6.66
CA GLY A 152 22.08 -1.04 -5.32
C GLY A 152 22.88 0.15 -4.82
#